data_AF-A0A1J5Q6W2-F1
#
_entry.id   AF-A0A1J5Q6W2-F1
#
_cell.length_a   1.000
_cell.length_b   1.000
_cell.length_c   1.000
_cell.angle_alpha   90.00
_cell.angle_beta   90.00
_cell.angle_gamma   90.00
#
_symmetry.space_group_name_H-M   'P 1'
#
loop_
_entity.id
_entity.type
_entity.pdbx_description
1 polymer ?
#
loop_
_entity_poly.entity_id
_entity_poly.type
_entity_poly.pdbx_seq_one_letter_code
_entity_poly.pdbx_strand_id
1 'polypeptide(L)'
;MSKKSTSDRDAVGYRLAHILAKLNQGQKLDPQELADEFNVTLRSIQRDLNDRFAFLSLQKVDGRYCLQSRFLGKLTLRDVEQFANLAGVRGLFPSLSTEFLRDLFDSRIQNALLIKGHEYEDLGGKEITFNRLLKYPTSSPRS
;
A
#
# COMPACT_ATOMS: atom_id res chain seq x y z
N MET A 1 9.05 -18.36 -29.85
CA MET A 1 9.14 -17.79 -28.49
C MET A 1 7.95 -16.87 -28.26
N SER A 2 7.12 -17.17 -27.27
CA SER A 2 5.80 -16.57 -27.05
C SER A 2 5.91 -15.17 -26.41
N LYS A 3 5.41 -14.14 -27.10
CA LYS A 3 5.11 -12.82 -26.50
C LYS A 3 3.72 -12.90 -25.87
N LYS A 4 3.63 -13.36 -24.62
CA LYS A 4 2.38 -13.35 -23.84
C LYS A 4 2.71 -13.08 -22.38
N SER A 5 2.67 -11.82 -21.93
CA SER A 5 2.85 -11.53 -20.48
C SER A 5 2.50 -10.13 -19.99
N THR A 6 2.40 -9.09 -20.82
CA THR A 6 2.12 -7.72 -20.35
C THR A 6 0.64 -7.40 -20.27
N SER A 7 -0.13 -7.56 -21.37
CA SER A 7 -1.54 -7.12 -21.37
C SER A 7 -2.44 -7.86 -20.36
N ASP A 8 -2.10 -9.11 -20.02
CA ASP A 8 -2.88 -9.93 -19.09
C ASP A 8 -2.61 -9.55 -17.62
N ARG A 9 -1.39 -9.09 -17.30
CA ARG A 9 -1.08 -8.50 -15.99
C ARG A 9 -1.69 -7.11 -15.84
N ASP A 10 -1.65 -6.31 -16.90
CA ASP A 10 -2.26 -4.99 -16.92
C ASP A 10 -3.78 -5.10 -16.75
N ALA A 11 -4.41 -6.11 -17.37
CA ALA A 11 -5.83 -6.41 -17.21
C ALA A 11 -6.21 -6.86 -15.78
N VAL A 12 -5.35 -7.62 -15.10
CA VAL A 12 -5.54 -7.99 -13.69
C VAL A 12 -5.42 -6.77 -12.78
N GLY A 13 -4.38 -5.95 -12.97
CA GLY A 13 -4.17 -4.74 -12.15
C GLY A 13 -5.33 -3.76 -12.27
N TYR A 14 -5.77 -3.50 -13.50
CA TYR A 14 -6.93 -2.65 -13.79
C TYR A 14 -8.21 -3.17 -13.09
N ARG A 15 -8.49 -4.47 -13.22
CA ARG A 15 -9.66 -5.09 -12.60
C ARG A 15 -9.64 -5.01 -11.07
N LEU A 16 -8.50 -5.31 -10.45
CA LEU A 16 -8.36 -5.22 -8.99
C LEU A 16 -8.55 -3.78 -8.51
N ALA A 17 -7.96 -2.79 -9.18
CA ALA A 17 -8.14 -1.38 -8.83
C ALA A 17 -9.62 -0.96 -8.91
N HIS A 18 -10.33 -1.37 -9.96
CA HIS A 18 -11.75 -1.08 -10.11
C HIS A 18 -12.62 -1.76 -9.04
N ILE A 19 -12.39 -3.04 -8.76
CA ILE A 19 -13.11 -3.78 -7.70
C ILE A 19 -12.89 -3.08 -6.35
N LEU A 20 -11.64 -2.71 -6.05
CA LEU A 20 -11.29 -2.00 -4.82
C LEU A 20 -11.99 -0.64 -4.73
N ALA A 21 -12.07 0.12 -5.82
CA ALA A 21 -12.79 1.39 -5.85
C ALA A 21 -14.29 1.20 -5.54
N LYS A 22 -14.94 0.20 -6.14
CA LYS A 22 -16.34 -0.12 -5.84
C LYS A 22 -16.55 -0.55 -4.39
N LEU A 23 -15.65 -1.39 -3.86
CA LEU A 23 -15.67 -1.79 -2.45
C LEU A 23 -15.53 -0.56 -1.53
N ASN A 24 -14.60 0.35 -1.81
CA ASN A 24 -14.38 1.57 -1.01
C ASN A 24 -15.58 2.53 -1.04
N GLN A 25 -16.38 2.51 -2.10
CA GLN A 25 -17.65 3.24 -2.21
C GLN A 25 -18.81 2.58 -1.42
N GLY A 26 -18.56 1.45 -0.77
CA GLY A 26 -19.58 0.72 0.00
C GLY A 26 -20.47 -0.19 -0.85
N GLN A 27 -20.11 -0.45 -2.10
CA GLN A 27 -20.90 -1.32 -2.96
C GLN A 27 -20.85 -2.78 -2.48
N LYS A 28 -21.97 -3.49 -2.66
CA LYS A 28 -22.06 -4.95 -2.48
C LYS A 28 -21.90 -5.61 -3.84
N LEU A 29 -20.78 -6.30 -4.04
CA LEU A 29 -20.37 -6.83 -5.33
C LEU A 29 -20.82 -8.26 -5.52
N ASP A 30 -21.54 -8.52 -6.60
CA ASP A 30 -21.86 -9.87 -7.03
C ASP A 30 -20.73 -10.45 -7.91
N PRO A 31 -20.18 -11.64 -7.59
CA PRO A 31 -19.09 -12.22 -8.36
C PRO A 31 -19.43 -12.53 -9.83
N GLN A 32 -20.69 -12.84 -10.13
CA GLN A 32 -21.13 -13.14 -11.50
C GLN A 32 -21.27 -11.85 -12.30
N GLU A 33 -21.87 -10.80 -11.73
CA GLU A 33 -21.94 -9.47 -12.36
C GLU A 33 -20.52 -8.93 -12.68
N LEU A 34 -19.55 -9.11 -11.78
CA LEU A 34 -18.16 -8.73 -12.03
C LEU A 34 -17.50 -9.58 -13.12
N ALA A 35 -17.81 -10.88 -13.19
CA ALA A 35 -17.25 -11.76 -14.21
C ALA A 35 -17.68 -11.30 -15.62
N ASP A 36 -18.96 -10.93 -15.75
CA ASP A 36 -19.52 -10.40 -16.98
C ASP A 36 -18.95 -9.00 -17.29
N GLU A 37 -18.86 -8.10 -16.30
CA GLU A 37 -18.31 -6.74 -16.45
C GLU A 37 -16.87 -6.73 -16.98
N PHE A 38 -16.00 -7.60 -16.45
CA PHE A 38 -14.60 -7.65 -16.84
C PHE A 38 -14.31 -8.68 -17.94
N ASN A 39 -15.34 -9.37 -18.44
CA ASN A 39 -15.22 -10.43 -19.43
C ASN A 39 -14.19 -11.51 -19.02
N VAL A 40 -14.29 -11.98 -17.77
CA VAL A 40 -13.43 -13.04 -17.20
C VAL A 40 -14.25 -14.15 -16.58
N THR A 41 -13.62 -15.28 -16.29
CA THR A 41 -14.31 -16.38 -15.61
C THR A 41 -14.68 -16.03 -14.17
N LEU A 42 -15.79 -16.60 -13.67
CA LEU A 42 -16.17 -16.51 -12.26
C LEU A 42 -15.04 -16.95 -11.32
N ARG A 43 -14.25 -17.97 -11.69
CA ARG A 43 -13.08 -18.43 -10.94
C ARG A 43 -12.02 -17.34 -10.79
N SER A 44 -11.82 -16.52 -11.83
CA SER A 44 -10.89 -15.38 -11.78
C SER A 44 -11.34 -14.34 -10.76
N ILE A 45 -12.63 -13.98 -10.76
CA ILE A 45 -13.21 -13.04 -9.78
C ILE A 45 -13.16 -13.61 -8.37
N GLN A 46 -13.48 -14.89 -8.18
CA GLN A 46 -13.41 -15.54 -6.88
C GLN A 46 -11.97 -15.55 -6.34
N ARG A 47 -10.97 -15.82 -7.17
CA ARG A 47 -9.55 -15.69 -6.79
C ARG A 47 -9.19 -14.25 -6.41
N ASP A 48 -9.72 -13.27 -7.14
CA ASP A 48 -9.49 -11.85 -6.84
C ASP A 48 -10.06 -11.47 -5.47
N LEU A 49 -11.29 -11.87 -5.18
CA LEU A 49 -11.99 -11.56 -3.92
C LEU A 49 -11.47 -12.36 -2.72
N ASN A 50 -11.22 -13.65 -2.89
CA ASN A 50 -10.89 -14.55 -1.78
C ASN A 50 -9.40 -14.63 -1.48
N ASP A 51 -8.55 -14.57 -2.51
CA ASP A 51 -7.11 -14.78 -2.34
C ASP A 51 -6.37 -13.44 -2.41
N ARG A 52 -6.61 -12.65 -3.47
CA ARG A 52 -5.89 -11.38 -3.67
C ARG A 52 -6.35 -10.28 -2.71
N PHE A 53 -7.64 -10.25 -2.39
CA PHE A 53 -8.23 -9.34 -1.41
C PHE A 53 -8.43 -9.96 -0.02
N ALA A 54 -7.82 -11.11 0.26
CA ALA A 54 -7.92 -11.77 1.58
C ALA A 54 -7.61 -10.82 2.75
N PHE A 55 -6.66 -9.90 2.56
CA PHE A 55 -6.24 -8.91 3.56
C PHE A 55 -7.32 -7.89 3.92
N LEU A 56 -8.33 -7.68 3.07
CA LEU A 56 -9.42 -6.72 3.31
C LEU A 56 -10.51 -7.25 4.24
N SER A 57 -10.46 -8.53 4.61
CA SER A 57 -11.48 -9.16 5.47
C SER A 57 -12.91 -8.93 4.97
N LEU A 58 -13.13 -9.15 3.67
CA LEU A 58 -14.42 -8.94 3.01
C LEU A 58 -15.52 -9.76 3.69
N GLN A 59 -16.69 -9.16 3.86
CA GLN A 59 -17.90 -9.85 4.28
C GLN A 59 -18.63 -10.39 3.07
N LYS A 60 -19.09 -11.64 3.17
CA LYS A 60 -19.99 -12.25 2.19
C LYS A 60 -21.38 -12.33 2.79
N VAL A 61 -22.31 -11.54 2.24
CA VAL A 61 -23.71 -11.49 2.67
C VAL A 61 -24.57 -11.74 1.44
N ASP A 62 -25.43 -12.75 1.50
CA ASP A 62 -26.33 -13.16 0.40
C ASP A 62 -25.59 -13.36 -0.94
N GLY A 63 -24.41 -13.98 -0.89
CA GLY A 63 -23.59 -14.24 -2.07
C GLY A 63 -22.76 -13.04 -2.56
N ARG A 64 -23.02 -11.83 -2.06
CA ARG A 64 -22.33 -10.58 -2.44
C ARG A 64 -21.20 -10.24 -1.46
N TYR A 65 -20.14 -9.62 -1.98
CA TYR A 65 -18.97 -9.21 -1.22
C TYR A 65 -19.01 -7.71 -0.93
N CYS A 66 -18.75 -7.33 0.31
CA CYS A 66 -18.58 -5.93 0.70
C CYS A 66 -17.47 -5.77 1.75
N LEU A 67 -16.93 -4.57 1.85
CA LEU A 67 -16.13 -4.19 3.01
C LEU A 67 -17.04 -4.00 4.22
N GLN A 68 -16.54 -4.35 5.41
CA GLN A 68 -17.25 -4.02 6.63
C GLN A 68 -17.39 -2.50 6.72
N SER A 69 -18.54 -2.01 7.20
CA SER A 69 -18.83 -0.57 7.29
C SER A 69 -17.75 0.22 8.06
N ARG A 70 -17.02 -0.43 8.99
CA ARG A 70 -15.88 0.18 9.71
C ARG A 70 -14.67 0.52 8.82
N PHE A 71 -14.53 -0.13 7.67
CA PHE A 71 -13.40 0.03 6.73
C PHE A 71 -13.76 0.90 5.51
N LEU A 72 -15.04 1.24 5.33
CA LEU A 72 -15.50 2.08 4.22
C LEU A 72 -15.08 3.54 4.42
N GLY A 73 -14.36 4.10 3.45
CA GLY A 73 -13.99 5.53 3.42
C GLY A 73 -13.02 5.97 4.53
N LYS A 74 -12.31 5.04 5.17
CA LYS A 74 -11.43 5.33 6.32
C LYS A 74 -10.11 4.57 6.21
N LEU A 75 -9.24 4.95 5.27
CA LEU A 75 -7.83 5.00 5.64
C LEU A 75 -7.72 6.25 6.52
N THR A 76 -7.81 6.06 7.82
CA THR A 76 -7.54 7.16 8.74
C THR A 76 -6.05 7.43 8.73
N LEU A 77 -5.62 8.65 9.06
CA LEU A 77 -4.20 8.94 9.27
C LEU A 77 -3.53 7.93 10.21
N ARG A 78 -4.28 7.47 11.21
CA ARG A 78 -3.85 6.47 12.17
C ARG A 78 -3.50 5.12 11.50
N ASP A 79 -4.26 4.72 10.48
CA ASP A 79 -4.00 3.47 9.75
C ASP A 79 -2.75 3.61 8.87
N VAL A 80 -2.51 4.79 8.30
CA VAL A 80 -1.29 5.11 7.54
C VAL A 80 -0.07 5.17 8.45
N GLU A 81 -0.19 5.76 9.64
CA GLU A 81 0.84 5.75 10.67
C GLU A 81 1.17 4.33 11.14
N GLN A 82 0.15 3.50 11.39
CA GLN A 82 0.35 2.09 11.75
C GLN A 82 1.07 1.31 10.65
N PHE A 83 0.67 1.52 9.39
CA PHE A 83 1.38 0.93 8.25
C PHE A 83 2.85 1.36 8.23
N ALA A 84 3.14 2.65 8.37
CA ALA A 84 4.52 3.14 8.34
C ALA A 84 5.38 2.63 9.51
N ASN A 85 4.77 2.42 10.69
CA ASN A 85 5.42 1.76 11.82
C ASN A 85 5.71 0.28 11.53
N LEU A 86 4.73 -0.47 11.02
CA LEU A 86 4.87 -1.90 10.72
C LEU A 86 5.85 -2.17 9.59
N ALA A 87 5.89 -1.31 8.58
CA ALA A 87 6.82 -1.40 7.46
C ALA A 87 8.23 -0.84 7.78
N GLY A 88 8.45 -0.29 8.98
CA GLY A 88 9.73 0.28 9.39
C GLY A 88 10.14 1.56 8.67
N VAL A 89 9.22 2.17 7.90
CA VAL A 89 9.48 3.35 7.05
C VAL A 89 9.07 4.65 7.73
N ARG A 90 8.58 4.63 8.97
CA ARG A 90 8.14 5.82 9.70
C ARG A 90 9.17 6.96 9.69
N GLY A 91 10.46 6.65 9.83
CA GLY A 91 11.53 7.65 9.84
C GLY A 91 11.83 8.28 8.47
N LEU A 92 11.26 7.76 7.39
CA LEU A 92 11.50 8.24 6.02
C LEU A 92 10.53 9.35 5.61
N PHE A 93 9.46 9.56 6.38
CA PHE A 93 8.48 10.60 6.11
C PHE A 93 8.67 11.76 7.08
N PRO A 94 8.75 13.01 6.60
CA PRO A 94 8.93 14.19 7.47
C PRO A 94 7.76 14.34 8.46
N SER A 95 6.54 14.01 8.03
CA SER A 95 5.38 13.70 8.89
C SER A 95 4.27 13.06 8.04
N LEU A 96 3.48 12.14 8.61
CA LEU A 96 2.30 11.54 7.95
C LEU A 96 1.03 12.36 8.23
N SER A 97 1.09 13.67 8.00
CA SER A 97 -0.04 14.57 8.22
C SER A 97 -1.09 14.48 7.10
N THR A 98 -2.31 14.95 7.38
CA THR A 98 -3.39 15.04 6.37
C THR A 98 -2.98 15.90 5.19
N GLU A 99 -2.26 16.98 5.47
CA GLU A 99 -1.77 17.95 4.51
C GLU A 99 -0.71 17.30 3.63
N PHE A 100 0.26 16.59 4.21
CA PHE A 100 1.28 15.86 3.45
C PHE A 100 0.67 14.78 2.54
N LEU A 101 -0.28 13.99 3.05
CA LEU A 101 -0.94 12.97 2.23
C LEU A 101 -1.79 13.60 1.13
N ARG A 102 -2.50 14.69 1.42
CA ARG A 102 -3.27 15.43 0.42
C ARG A 102 -2.36 15.96 -0.68
N ASP A 103 -1.21 16.52 -0.32
CA ASP A 103 -0.21 17.03 -1.26
C ASP A 103 0.45 15.90 -2.05
N LEU A 104 0.73 14.74 -1.43
CA LEU A 104 1.29 13.55 -2.09
C LEU A 104 0.31 12.93 -3.11
N PHE A 105 -0.98 12.93 -2.81
CA PHE A 105 -2.03 12.38 -3.67
C PHE A 105 -2.59 13.40 -4.67
N ASP A 106 -2.21 14.67 -4.57
CA ASP A 106 -2.49 15.66 -5.58
C ASP A 106 -1.63 15.36 -6.82
N SER A 107 -2.27 15.00 -7.93
CA SER A 107 -1.65 14.60 -9.19
C SER A 107 -0.74 15.67 -9.81
N ARG A 108 -0.77 16.89 -9.28
CA ARG A 108 0.10 18.01 -9.63
C ARG A 108 1.51 17.92 -8.98
N ILE A 109 1.70 17.06 -7.97
CA ILE A 109 2.95 16.90 -7.19
C ILE A 109 3.59 15.51 -7.42
N GLN A 110 3.23 14.80 -8.49
CA GLN A 110 3.90 13.54 -8.88
C GLN A 110 5.42 13.69 -9.17
N ASN A 111 5.95 14.92 -9.19
CA ASN A 111 7.36 15.22 -9.53
C ASN A 111 8.23 15.72 -8.36
N ALA A 112 7.76 15.73 -7.11
CA ALA A 112 8.51 16.38 -6.01
C ALA A 112 9.11 15.44 -4.95
N LEU A 113 9.06 14.11 -5.10
CA LEU A 113 9.76 13.20 -4.18
C LEU A 113 11.18 12.93 -4.69
N LEU A 114 12.07 13.91 -4.50
CA LEU A 114 13.50 13.70 -4.71
C LEU A 114 14.07 12.97 -3.49
N ILE A 115 14.16 11.65 -3.58
CA ILE A 115 14.88 10.83 -2.59
C ILE A 115 16.36 11.13 -2.76
N LYS A 116 16.92 11.98 -1.90
CA LYS A 116 18.36 12.22 -1.85
C LYS A 116 19.01 11.20 -0.93
N GLY A 117 20.02 10.50 -1.44
CA GLY A 117 20.82 9.56 -0.64
C GLY A 117 21.60 10.28 0.47
N HIS A 118 22.18 9.49 1.38
CA HIS A 118 23.07 9.91 2.48
C HIS A 118 24.20 10.88 2.10
N GLU A 119 24.54 10.99 0.81
CA GLU A 119 25.53 11.93 0.28
C GLU A 119 25.06 13.40 0.34
N TYR A 120 23.79 13.64 0.65
CA TYR A 120 23.19 14.98 0.75
C TYR A 120 22.75 15.36 2.16
N GLU A 121 23.08 14.57 3.17
CA GLU A 121 22.90 14.97 4.57
C GLU A 121 23.98 16.00 4.95
N ASP A 122 23.59 17.16 5.49
CA ASP A 122 24.55 18.08 6.10
C ASP A 122 25.04 17.47 7.42
N LEU A 123 26.23 16.88 7.36
CA LEU A 123 26.91 16.24 8.49
C LEU A 123 27.79 17.21 9.28
N GLY A 124 27.80 18.50 8.92
CA GLY A 124 28.60 19.52 9.60
C GLY A 124 28.29 19.58 11.10
N GLY A 125 29.32 19.44 11.93
CA GLY A 125 29.22 19.54 13.38
C GLY A 125 28.66 18.29 14.08
N LYS A 126 28.32 17.23 13.34
CA LYS A 126 27.92 15.92 13.89
C LYS A 126 29.04 14.88 13.86
N GLU A 127 30.25 15.25 13.43
CA GLU A 127 31.38 14.32 13.30
C GLU A 127 31.76 13.68 14.63
N ILE A 128 31.65 14.42 15.74
CA ILE A 128 31.99 13.92 17.08
C ILE A 128 31.01 12.82 17.52
N THR A 129 29.72 12.99 17.24
CA THR A 129 28.67 12.02 17.58
C THR A 129 28.85 10.74 16.76
N PHE A 130 29.14 10.87 15.47
CA PHE A 130 29.39 9.73 14.60
C PHE A 130 30.65 8.95 15.02
N ASN A 131 31.73 9.66 15.37
CA ASN A 131 32.97 9.04 15.86
C ASN A 131 32.80 8.32 17.21
N ARG A 132 31.84 8.71 18.06
CA ARG A 132 31.52 7.94 19.26
C ARG A 132 30.85 6.62 18.94
N LEU A 133 29.97 6.59 17.93
CA LEU A 133 29.31 5.36 17.50
C LEU A 133 30.29 4.37 16.87
N LEU A 134 31.32 4.87 16.17
CA LEU A 134 32.42 4.05 15.64
C LEU A 134 33.38 3.52 16.72
N LYS A 135 33.44 4.15 17.90
CA LYS A 135 34.35 3.80 19.00
C LYS A 135 33.82 2.75 19.97
N TYR A 136 32.57 2.31 19.83
CA TYR A 136 32.09 1.13 20.55
C TYR A 136 32.34 -0.11 19.68
N PRO A 137 33.41 -0.90 19.94
CA PRO A 137 33.46 -2.23 19.40
C PRO A 137 32.25 -2.99 19.94
N THR A 138 31.62 -3.78 19.08
CA THR A 138 30.56 -4.73 19.39
C THR A 138 31.07 -5.79 20.37
N SER A 139 31.28 -5.44 21.65
CA SER A 139 31.49 -6.41 22.70
C SER A 139 30.14 -6.98 23.12
N SER A 140 29.69 -7.98 22.38
CA SER A 140 28.70 -8.93 22.85
C SER A 140 29.41 -9.87 23.83
N PRO A 141 29.04 -9.95 25.12
CA PRO A 141 29.37 -11.12 25.90
C PRO A 141 28.27 -12.14 25.66
N ARG A 142 28.57 -13.13 24.80
CA ARG A 142 27.92 -14.44 24.87
C ARG A 142 28.52 -15.18 26.07
N SER A 143 27.73 -15.32 27.12
CA SER A 143 27.55 -16.53 27.94
C SER A 143 26.67 -16.17 29.14
#